data_AF-A0A3S3QXJ8-F1
#
_entry.id   AF-A0A3S3QXJ8-F1
#
_cell.length_a   1.000
_cell.length_b   1.000
_cell.length_c   1.000
_cell.angle_alpha   90.00
_cell.angle_beta   90.00
_cell.angle_gamma   90.00
#
_symmetry.space_group_name_H-M   'P 1'
#
loop_
_entity.id
_entity.type
_entity.pdbx_description
1 polymer ?
#
loop_
_entity_poly.entity_id
_entity_poly.type
_entity_poly.pdbx_seq_one_letter_code
_entity_poly.pdbx_strand_id
1 'polypeptide(L)'
;MAYYAALWRTSLGTHGSFSVPLVIDAPQQQGQDATNLPKIIQFIANDLPKDAQIVLGIETKTEEHFDNVIELNDPYHLLQPDEYEPVQQLIDPFLKSMYAALFAENQAGESDANSA
;
A
#
# COMPACT_ATOMS: atom_id res chain seq x y z
N MET A 1 -14.79 9.37 -8.15
CA MET A 1 -13.50 10.04 -7.87
C MET A 1 -13.63 11.34 -7.09
N ALA A 2 -14.50 12.29 -7.47
CA ALA A 2 -14.67 13.56 -6.75
C ALA A 2 -14.92 13.39 -5.23
N TYR A 3 -15.71 12.39 -4.83
CA TYR A 3 -15.96 12.05 -3.43
C TYR A 3 -14.67 11.67 -2.66
N TYR A 4 -13.85 10.77 -3.22
CA TYR A 4 -12.57 10.37 -2.62
C TYR A 4 -11.59 11.55 -2.55
N ALA A 5 -11.53 12.38 -3.59
CA ALA A 5 -10.70 13.58 -3.60
C ALA A 5 -11.12 14.59 -2.51
N ALA A 6 -12.43 14.74 -2.27
CA ALA A 6 -12.94 15.64 -1.23
C ALA A 6 -12.59 15.16 0.19
N LEU A 7 -12.76 13.86 0.46
CA LEU A 7 -12.34 13.26 1.74
C LEU A 7 -10.84 13.46 1.98
N TRP A 8 -10.04 13.30 0.93
CA TRP A 8 -8.59 13.44 1.05
C TRP A 8 -8.12 14.88 1.24
N ARG A 9 -8.65 15.82 0.46
CA ARG A 9 -8.37 17.25 0.66
C ARG A 9 -8.74 17.70 2.06
N THR A 10 -9.75 17.06 2.65
CA THR A 10 -10.15 17.33 4.04
C THR A 10 -9.15 16.71 5.03
N SER A 11 -8.70 15.47 4.82
CA SER A 11 -7.73 14.80 5.72
C SER A 11 -6.33 15.40 5.67
N LEU A 12 -5.92 16.01 4.54
CA LEU A 12 -4.65 16.73 4.39
C LEU A 12 -4.77 18.25 4.56
N GLY A 13 -5.96 18.75 4.88
CA GLY A 13 -6.20 20.17 5.10
C GLY A 13 -5.61 20.68 6.43
N THR A 14 -5.72 21.98 6.68
CA THR A 14 -5.18 22.64 7.89
C THR A 14 -5.70 22.08 9.22
N HIS A 15 -6.82 21.37 9.20
CA HIS A 15 -7.41 20.71 10.37
C HIS A 15 -7.38 19.18 10.29
N GLY A 16 -6.69 18.64 9.29
CA GLY A 16 -6.44 17.21 9.15
C GLY A 16 -5.45 16.73 10.20
N SER A 17 -5.79 15.66 10.93
CA SER A 17 -4.95 15.12 12.00
C SER A 17 -4.18 13.85 11.60
N PHE A 18 -4.39 13.34 10.40
CA PHE A 18 -3.80 12.08 9.94
C PHE A 18 -3.62 12.06 8.43
N SER A 19 -2.48 11.53 7.97
CA SER A 19 -2.26 11.16 6.58
C SER A 19 -2.63 9.69 6.40
N VAL A 20 -3.47 9.39 5.41
CA VAL A 20 -3.91 8.03 5.08
C VAL A 20 -3.54 7.72 3.64
N PRO A 21 -2.94 6.55 3.35
CA PRO A 21 -2.73 6.14 1.98
C PRO A 21 -4.07 5.80 1.32
N LEU A 22 -4.25 6.17 0.06
CA LEU A 22 -5.41 5.73 -0.72
C LEU A 22 -5.02 4.58 -1.63
N VAL A 23 -5.76 3.49 -1.49
CA VAL A 23 -5.70 2.35 -2.38
C VAL A 23 -6.92 2.41 -3.29
N ILE A 24 -6.69 2.59 -4.59
CA ILE A 24 -7.72 2.56 -5.62
C ILE A 24 -7.53 1.27 -6.40
N ASP A 25 -8.39 0.29 -6.15
CA ASP A 25 -8.45 -0.93 -6.94
C ASP A 25 -9.39 -0.73 -8.13
N ALA A 26 -8.86 -0.97 -9.34
CA ALA A 26 -9.52 -0.84 -10.64
C ALA A 26 -10.57 0.30 -10.72
N PRO A 27 -10.20 1.51 -11.21
CA PRO A 27 -11.18 2.58 -11.44
C PRO A 27 -12.27 2.19 -12.46
N GLN A 28 -12.07 1.08 -13.18
CA GLN A 28 -12.91 0.51 -14.22
C GLN A 28 -14.11 -0.27 -13.61
N GLN A 29 -15.14 0.41 -13.15
CA GLN A 29 -16.40 -0.19 -12.68
C GLN A 29 -17.46 -0.20 -13.81
N GLN A 30 -17.58 -1.37 -14.47
CA GLN A 30 -18.69 -1.80 -15.34
C GLN A 30 -19.26 -0.75 -16.32
N GLY A 31 -18.65 -0.67 -17.52
CA GLY A 31 -19.35 -0.29 -18.77
C GLY A 31 -19.23 1.16 -19.23
N GLN A 32 -18.69 2.08 -18.44
CA GLN A 32 -18.48 3.49 -18.83
C GLN A 32 -17.01 3.94 -18.89
N ASP A 33 -16.07 3.09 -18.48
CA ASP A 33 -14.74 3.56 -18.09
C ASP A 33 -13.68 3.63 -19.19
N ALA A 34 -13.81 3.00 -20.36
CA ALA A 34 -12.74 3.09 -21.38
C ALA A 34 -12.43 4.54 -21.84
N THR A 35 -13.44 5.44 -21.82
CA THR A 35 -13.27 6.85 -22.20
C THR A 35 -12.87 7.75 -21.02
N ASN A 36 -13.27 7.40 -19.80
CA ASN A 36 -13.04 8.24 -18.62
C ASN A 36 -11.85 7.76 -17.78
N LEU A 37 -11.45 6.50 -17.89
CA LEU A 37 -10.30 5.93 -17.21
C LEU A 37 -9.02 6.73 -17.46
N PRO A 38 -8.67 7.14 -18.70
CA PRO A 38 -7.49 7.99 -18.91
C PRO A 38 -7.57 9.31 -18.15
N LYS A 39 -8.76 9.94 -18.10
CA LYS A 39 -8.99 11.20 -17.37
C LYS A 39 -8.89 11.00 -15.85
N ILE A 40 -9.34 9.85 -15.35
CA ILE A 40 -9.24 9.50 -13.94
C ILE A 40 -7.78 9.27 -13.56
N ILE A 41 -7.04 8.51 -14.37
CA ILE A 41 -5.60 8.26 -14.14
C ILE A 41 -4.83 9.58 -14.18
N GLN A 42 -5.11 10.44 -15.16
CA GLN A 42 -4.52 11.77 -15.26
C GLN A 42 -4.81 12.64 -14.03
N PHE A 43 -6.06 12.66 -13.55
CA PHE A 43 -6.43 13.38 -12.34
C PHE A 43 -5.68 12.84 -11.11
N ILE A 44 -5.56 11.51 -10.99
CA ILE A 44 -4.83 10.87 -9.89
C ILE A 44 -3.35 11.24 -9.94
N ALA A 45 -2.72 11.22 -11.11
CA ALA A 45 -1.30 11.52 -11.27
C ALA A 45 -0.97 13.01 -11.06
N ASN A 46 -1.86 13.93 -11.46
CA ASN A 46 -1.53 15.35 -11.56
C ASN A 46 -2.23 16.27 -10.54
N ASP A 47 -3.44 15.91 -10.08
CA ASP A 47 -4.29 16.81 -9.29
C ASP A 47 -4.44 16.42 -7.82
N LEU A 48 -3.91 15.25 -7.42
CA LEU A 48 -3.88 14.83 -6.03
C LEU A 48 -2.75 15.53 -5.25
N PRO A 49 -2.90 15.72 -3.93
CA PRO A 49 -1.91 16.43 -3.13
C PRO A 49 -0.53 15.75 -3.19
N LYS A 50 0.54 16.53 -3.31
CA LYS A 50 1.91 16.01 -3.50
C LYS A 50 2.44 15.16 -2.33
N ASP A 51 1.94 15.40 -1.13
CA ASP A 51 2.37 14.71 0.08
C ASP A 51 1.54 13.45 0.38
N ALA A 52 0.71 13.03 -0.58
CA ALA A 52 -0.22 11.94 -0.45
C ALA A 52 0.34 10.64 -1.05
N GLN A 53 0.31 9.54 -0.29
CA GLN A 53 0.66 8.22 -0.84
C GLN A 53 -0.56 7.61 -1.53
N ILE A 54 -0.42 7.28 -2.81
CA ILE A 54 -1.45 6.63 -3.63
C ILE A 54 -0.93 5.28 -4.10
N VAL A 55 -1.77 4.25 -3.97
CA VAL A 55 -1.58 2.95 -4.60
C VAL A 55 -2.72 2.74 -5.58
N LEU A 56 -2.40 2.62 -6.86
CA LEU A 56 -3.39 2.50 -7.93
C LEU A 56 -3.21 1.16 -8.65
N GLY A 57 -4.26 0.33 -8.62
CA GLY A 57 -4.36 -0.86 -9.47
C GLY A 57 -4.98 -0.51 -10.82
N ILE A 58 -4.25 -0.72 -11.91
CA ILE A 58 -4.76 -0.58 -13.28
C ILE A 58 -4.50 -1.84 -14.09
N GLU A 59 -5.49 -2.21 -14.92
CA GLU A 59 -5.37 -3.32 -15.88
C GLU A 59 -4.98 -2.84 -17.28
N THR A 60 -4.84 -1.53 -17.47
CA THR A 60 -4.52 -0.88 -18.75
C THR A 60 -3.22 -0.11 -18.66
N LYS A 61 -2.47 -0.07 -19.76
CA LYS A 61 -1.32 0.84 -19.88
C LYS A 61 -1.76 2.29 -19.80
N THR A 62 -0.90 3.13 -19.23
CA THR A 62 -1.09 4.57 -19.11
C THR A 62 0.20 5.30 -19.51
N GLU A 63 0.07 6.51 -20.03
CA GLU A 63 1.19 7.41 -20.33
C GLU A 63 1.55 8.31 -19.14
N GLU A 64 0.70 8.33 -18.11
CA GLU A 64 0.92 9.10 -16.89
C GLU A 64 2.07 8.51 -16.06
N HIS A 65 2.86 9.37 -15.44
CA HIS A 65 4.04 8.99 -14.68
C HIS A 65 3.69 8.67 -13.21
N PHE A 66 4.25 7.57 -12.69
CA PHE A 66 4.16 7.16 -11.30
C PHE A 66 5.56 6.92 -10.74
N ASP A 67 5.78 7.27 -9.46
CA ASP A 67 7.10 7.15 -8.83
C ASP A 67 7.57 5.70 -8.70
N ASN A 68 6.63 4.78 -8.49
CA ASN A 68 6.87 3.35 -8.38
C ASN A 68 5.83 2.59 -9.20
N VAL A 69 6.28 1.73 -10.10
CA VAL A 69 5.41 0.89 -10.94
C VAL A 69 5.77 -0.57 -10.68
N ILE A 70 4.78 -1.35 -10.28
CA ILE A 70 4.89 -2.81 -10.12
C ILE A 70 4.13 -3.43 -11.29
N GLU A 71 4.87 -4.00 -12.25
CA GLU A 71 4.29 -4.68 -13.40
C GLU A 71 4.11 -6.17 -13.10
N LEU A 72 2.86 -6.63 -13.03
CA LEU A 72 2.53 -8.05 -12.88
C LEU A 72 2.39 -8.69 -14.26
N ASN A 73 3.38 -9.48 -14.65
CA ASN A 73 3.46 -10.07 -15.99
C ASN A 73 3.14 -11.57 -16.04
N ASP A 74 3.23 -12.28 -14.90
CA ASP A 74 2.94 -13.70 -14.83
C ASP A 74 1.59 -13.99 -14.15
N PRO A 75 0.65 -14.67 -14.85
CA PRO A 75 -0.63 -15.04 -14.27
C PRO A 75 -0.47 -15.84 -12.97
N TYR A 76 -1.24 -15.46 -11.96
CA TYR A 76 -1.24 -16.09 -10.62
C TYR A 76 0.08 -15.97 -9.85
N HIS A 77 1.02 -15.13 -10.30
CA HIS A 77 2.29 -14.88 -9.62
C HIS A 77 2.35 -13.42 -9.19
N LEU A 78 1.78 -13.13 -8.01
CA LEU A 78 1.89 -11.81 -7.39
C LEU A 78 3.33 -11.55 -6.91
N LEU A 79 3.94 -12.55 -6.26
CA LEU A 79 5.31 -12.48 -5.80
C LEU A 79 6.25 -12.93 -6.93
N GLN A 80 7.29 -12.13 -7.20
CA GLN A 80 8.25 -12.44 -8.25
C GLN A 80 9.38 -13.32 -7.69
N PRO A 81 9.67 -14.50 -8.29
CA PRO A 81 10.66 -15.43 -7.75
C PRO A 81 12.06 -14.86 -7.57
N ASP A 82 12.45 -13.92 -8.42
CA ASP A 82 13.73 -13.19 -8.36
C ASP A 82 13.80 -12.19 -7.20
N GLU A 83 12.67 -11.78 -6.63
CA GLU A 83 12.60 -10.90 -5.47
C GLU A 83 12.65 -11.66 -4.13
N TYR A 84 12.49 -12.99 -4.12
CA TYR A 84 12.38 -13.77 -2.88
C TYR A 84 13.61 -13.61 -1.98
N GLU A 85 14.80 -13.81 -2.54
CA GLU A 85 16.05 -13.76 -1.77
C GLU A 85 16.36 -12.33 -1.25
N PRO A 86 16.29 -11.26 -2.08
CA PRO A 86 16.45 -9.89 -1.59
C PRO A 86 15.44 -9.48 -0.52
N VAL A 87 14.15 -9.82 -0.72
CA VAL A 87 13.09 -9.50 0.24
C VAL A 87 13.28 -10.27 1.54
N GLN A 88 13.67 -11.55 1.46
CA GLN A 88 13.96 -12.34 2.65
C GLN A 88 15.11 -11.72 3.44
N GLN A 89 16.21 -11.34 2.79
CA GLN A 89 17.34 -10.68 3.45
C GLN A 89 16.95 -9.37 4.14
N LEU A 90 16.00 -8.62 3.58
CA LEU A 90 15.46 -7.40 4.17
C LEU A 90 14.57 -7.71 5.38
N ILE A 91 13.70 -8.72 5.30
CA ILE A 91 12.66 -9.00 6.31
C ILE A 91 13.21 -9.83 7.48
N ASP A 92 14.17 -10.71 7.24
CA ASP A 92 14.77 -11.64 8.21
C ASP A 92 15.16 -10.99 9.55
N PRO A 93 15.84 -9.82 9.58
CA PRO A 93 16.22 -9.17 10.83
C PRO A 93 15.03 -8.75 11.68
N PHE A 94 13.96 -8.26 11.06
CA PHE A 94 12.74 -7.84 11.74
C PHE A 94 11.99 -9.04 12.30
N LEU A 95 11.90 -10.14 11.53
CA LEU A 95 11.32 -11.39 12.02
C LEU A 95 12.09 -11.95 13.21
N LYS A 96 13.43 -11.96 13.15
CA LYS A 96 14.27 -12.41 14.27
C LYS A 96 14.05 -11.56 15.51
N SER A 97 13.94 -10.23 15.35
CA SER A 97 13.63 -9.32 16.45
C SER A 97 12.24 -9.57 17.06
N MET A 98 11.22 -9.76 16.22
CA MET A 98 9.85 -10.06 16.66
C MET A 98 9.78 -11.38 17.44
N TYR A 99 10.41 -12.45 16.92
CA TYR A 99 10.45 -13.73 17.61
C TYR A 99 11.21 -13.67 18.93
N ALA A 100 12.36 -12.99 18.97
CA ALA A 100 13.11 -12.81 20.20
C ALA A 100 12.29 -12.10 21.28
N ALA A 101 11.52 -11.06 20.92
CA ALA A 101 10.61 -10.37 21.84
C ALA A 101 9.49 -11.29 22.35
N LEU A 102 8.80 -11.99 21.44
CA LEU A 102 7.71 -12.93 21.76
C LEU A 102 8.16 -14.06 22.72
N PHE A 103 9.35 -14.62 22.51
CA PHE A 103 9.86 -15.70 23.35
C PHE A 103 10.43 -15.19 24.69
N ALA A 104 10.96 -13.98 24.75
CA ALA A 104 11.39 -13.36 26.01
C ALA A 104 10.19 -13.06 26.94
N GLU A 105 9.06 -12.59 26.39
CA GLU A 105 7.84 -12.35 27.16
C GLU A 105 7.22 -13.63 27.73
N ASN A 106 7.21 -14.72 26.94
CA ASN A 106 6.71 -16.01 27.42
C ASN A 106 7.55 -16.60 28.56
N GLN A 107 8.88 -16.40 28.53
CA GLN A 107 9.76 -16.86 29.62
C GLN A 107 9.63 -16.02 30.90
N ALA A 108 9.37 -14.71 30.77
CA ALA A 108 9.11 -13.85 31.91
C ALA A 108 7.81 -14.22 32.63
N GLY A 109 6.73 -14.47 31.87
CA GLY A 109 5.43 -14.87 32.43
C GLY A 109 5.43 -16.22 33.17
N GLU A 110 6.25 -17.19 32.74
CA GLU A 110 6.41 -18.46 33.45
C GLU A 110 7.22 -18.34 34.75
N SER A 111 8.17 -17.39 34.81
CA SER A 111 8.99 -17.17 36.02
C SER A 111 8.22 -16.50 37.17
N ASP A 112 7.26 -15.64 36.84
CA ASP A 112 6.36 -14.99 37.82
C ASP A 112 5.27 -15.94 38.34
N ALA A 113 4.85 -16.93 37.55
CA ALA A 113 3.84 -17.92 37.94
C ALA A 113 4.41 -19.02 38.88
N ASN A 114 5.71 -19.31 38.81
CA ASN A 114 6.39 -20.32 39.62
C ASN A 114 7.03 -19.78 40.90
N SER A 115 6.85 -18.48 41.19
CA SER A 115 7.38 -17.79 42.38
C SER A 115 6.28 -17.32 43.35
N ALA A 116 5.02 -17.74 43.14
CA ALA A 116 3.88 -17.59 44.05
C ALA A 116 3.52 -18.93 44.71
#